data_AF-A0A4V2UTP2-F1
#
_entry.id   AF-A0A4V2UTP2-F1
#
_cell.length_a   1.000
_cell.length_b   1.000
_cell.length_c   1.000
_cell.angle_alpha   90.00
_cell.angle_beta   90.00
_cell.angle_gamma   90.00
#
_symmetry.space_group_name_H-M   'P 1'
#
loop_
_entity.id
_entity.type
_entity.pdbx_description
1 polymer ?
#
loop_
_entity_poly.entity_id
_entity_poly.type
_entity_poly.pdbx_seq_one_letter_code
_entity_poly.pdbx_strand_id
1 'polypeptide(L)'
;MTVEPIKDKKKIGDFLTYLKGKNQRDYTLAKFQLNTGLRVSDVVPIKVSDIFTEKGNFKNYFVLSEKKTGKEKKIKLNDELKKSLKEYVV
;
A
#
# COMPACT_ATOMS: atom_id res chain seq x y z
N MET A 1 3.81 25.91 -11.89
CA MET A 1 4.23 24.59 -12.39
C MET A 1 3.19 23.58 -11.96
N THR A 2 2.45 23.02 -12.91
CA THR A 2 1.46 21.97 -12.62
C THR A 2 2.16 20.63 -12.72
N VAL A 3 2.10 19.82 -11.68
CA VAL A 3 2.63 18.45 -11.72
C VAL A 3 1.66 17.55 -12.46
N GLU A 4 2.18 16.68 -13.33
CA GLU A 4 1.37 15.71 -14.09
C GLU A 4 1.56 14.29 -13.53
N PRO A 5 0.49 13.49 -13.43
CA PRO A 5 0.60 12.11 -12.96
C PRO A 5 1.26 11.20 -14.00
N ILE A 6 1.98 10.18 -13.53
CA ILE A 6 2.54 9.14 -14.40
C ILE A 6 1.39 8.22 -14.85
N LYS A 7 1.07 8.25 -16.14
CA LYS A 7 0.02 7.42 -16.76
C LYS A 7 0.55 6.15 -17.44
N ASP A 8 1.85 6.12 -17.74
CA ASP A 8 2.50 5.01 -18.44
C ASP A 8 2.75 3.83 -17.49
N LYS A 9 2.12 2.69 -17.78
CA LYS A 9 2.26 1.45 -17.01
C LYS A 9 3.69 0.92 -16.99
N LYS A 10 4.45 1.10 -18.08
CA LYS A 10 5.86 0.69 -18.14
C LYS A 10 6.68 1.49 -17.15
N LYS A 11 6.53 2.82 -17.14
CA LYS A 11 7.22 3.70 -16.18
C LYS A 11 6.86 3.37 -14.73
N ILE A 12 5.61 3.00 -14.44
CA ILE A 12 5.20 2.55 -13.11
C ILE A 12 5.91 1.23 -12.74
N GLY A 13 5.99 0.28 -13.68
CA GLY A 13 6.71 -0.98 -13.50
C GLY A 13 8.21 -0.79 -13.26
N ASP A 14 8.85 0.08 -14.04
CA ASP A 14 10.26 0.43 -13.89
C ASP A 14 10.52 1.09 -12.53
N PHE A 15 9.65 2.00 -12.11
CA PHE A 15 9.70 2.64 -10.79
C PHE A 15 9.60 1.62 -9.66
N LEU A 16 8.63 0.70 -9.71
CA LEU A 16 8.48 -0.35 -8.72
C LEU A 16 9.69 -1.29 -8.69
N THR A 17 10.27 -1.62 -9.85
CA THR A 17 11.47 -2.46 -9.96
C THR A 17 12.68 -1.79 -9.33
N TYR A 18 12.87 -0.50 -9.61
CA TYR A 18 13.91 0.32 -8.99
C TYR A 18 13.78 0.35 -7.46
N LEU A 19 12.57 0.58 -6.94
CA LEU A 19 12.33 0.58 -5.51
C LEU A 19 12.62 -0.79 -4.88
N LYS A 20 12.20 -1.88 -5.53
CA LYS A 20 12.44 -3.23 -5.03
C LYS A 20 13.93 -3.55 -4.89
N GLY A 21 14.76 -3.12 -5.85
CA GLY A 21 16.21 -3.30 -5.78
C GLY A 21 16.91 -2.43 -4.74
N LYS A 22 16.30 -1.31 -4.33
CA LYS A 22 16.89 -0.35 -3.38
C LYS A 22 16.46 -0.60 -1.93
N ASN A 23 15.16 -0.72 -1.70
CA ASN A 23 14.59 -0.88 -0.37
C ASN A 23 13.20 -1.53 -0.44
N GLN A 24 13.07 -2.73 0.16
CA GLN A 24 11.82 -3.48 0.20
C GLN A 24 10.68 -2.70 0.91
N ARG A 25 10.99 -1.87 1.92
CA ARG A 25 10.01 -0.99 2.58
C ARG A 25 9.40 -0.01 1.58
N ASP A 26 10.23 0.67 0.80
CA ASP A 26 9.78 1.72 -0.11
C ASP A 26 8.97 1.11 -1.27
N TYR A 27 9.39 -0.06 -1.76
CA TYR A 27 8.60 -0.87 -2.69
C TYR A 27 7.22 -1.19 -2.13
N THR A 28 7.16 -1.70 -0.90
CA THR A 28 5.90 -2.09 -0.25
C THR A 28 4.99 -0.89 -0.03
N LEU A 29 5.53 0.26 0.39
CA LEU A 29 4.78 1.51 0.55
C LEU A 29 4.20 2.00 -0.77
N ALA A 30 5.00 2.04 -1.84
CA ALA A 30 4.54 2.46 -3.16
C ALA A 30 3.46 1.52 -3.69
N LYS A 31 3.66 0.20 -3.55
CA LYS A 31 2.68 -0.79 -3.98
C LYS A 31 1.38 -0.68 -3.19
N PHE A 32 1.45 -0.45 -1.88
CA PHE A 32 0.30 -0.22 -1.03
C PHE A 32 -0.47 1.04 -1.45
N GLN A 33 0.22 2.16 -1.66
CA GLN A 33 -0.38 3.42 -2.11
C GLN A 33 -1.06 3.28 -3.48
N LEU A 34 -0.39 2.63 -4.44
CA LEU A 34 -0.96 2.43 -5.79
C LEU A 34 -2.21 1.55 -5.77
N ASN A 35 -2.27 0.54 -4.90
CA ASN A 35 -3.43 -0.35 -4.79
C ASN A 35 -4.59 0.25 -3.99
N THR A 36 -4.32 1.14 -3.03
CA THR A 36 -5.34 1.67 -2.09
C THR A 36 -5.75 3.12 -2.36
N GLY A 37 -4.94 3.86 -3.14
CA GLY A 37 -5.13 5.28 -3.40
C GLY A 37 -5.03 6.15 -2.15
N LEU A 38 -4.34 5.68 -1.11
CA LEU A 38 -4.15 6.40 0.15
C LEU A 38 -2.95 7.34 0.08
N ARG A 39 -3.00 8.43 0.86
CA ARG A 39 -1.86 9.34 0.98
C ARG A 39 -0.76 8.67 1.78
N VAL A 40 0.49 9.02 1.50
CA VAL A 40 1.64 8.50 2.27
C VAL A 40 1.50 8.71 3.77
N SER A 41 0.95 9.84 4.20
CA SER A 41 0.71 10.14 5.61
C SER A 41 -0.29 9.19 6.30
N ASP A 42 -1.23 8.64 5.52
CA ASP A 42 -2.21 7.68 6.02
C ASP A 42 -1.64 6.24 5.97
N VAL A 43 -0.70 5.96 5.07
CA VAL A 43 -0.10 4.63 4.88
C VAL A 43 1.01 4.32 5.88
N VAL A 44 1.89 5.29 6.17
CA VAL A 44 3.03 5.11 7.08
C VAL A 44 2.65 4.63 8.50
N PRO A 45 1.58 5.11 9.15
CA PRO A 45 1.24 4.68 10.51
C PRO A 45 0.48 3.34 10.59
N ILE A 46 0.20 2.69 9.45
CA ILE A 46 -0.54 1.41 9.42
C ILE A 46 0.26 0.33 10.14
N LYS A 47 -0.42 -0.43 10.99
CA LYS A 47 0.16 -1.54 11.73
C LYS A 47 -0.16 -2.88 11.06
N VAL A 48 0.69 -3.87 11.32
CA VAL A 48 0.44 -5.26 10.90
C VAL A 48 -0.91 -5.76 11.44
N SER A 49 -1.25 -5.40 12.68
CA SER A 49 -2.54 -5.71 13.31
C SER A 49 -3.76 -5.14 12.58
N ASP A 50 -3.60 -4.11 11.75
CA ASP A 50 -4.70 -3.52 10.99
C ASP A 50 -5.03 -4.35 9.75
N ILE A 51 -4.06 -5.13 9.26
CA ILE A 51 -4.12 -5.90 8.01
C ILE A 51 -4.23 -7.41 8.25
N PHE A 52 -3.55 -7.90 9.28
CA PHE A 52 -3.52 -9.31 9.66
C PHE A 52 -4.42 -9.57 10.87
N THR A 53 -5.00 -10.75 10.90
CA THR A 53 -5.65 -11.33 12.08
C THR A 53 -4.58 -11.86 13.04
N GLU A 54 -4.95 -12.07 14.30
CA GLU A 54 -4.05 -12.65 15.32
C GLU A 54 -3.50 -14.03 14.94
N LYS A 55 -4.21 -14.74 14.05
CA LYS A 55 -3.79 -16.04 13.51
C LYS A 55 -2.82 -15.93 12.33
N GLY A 56 -2.34 -14.73 11.98
CA GLY A 56 -1.42 -14.50 10.86
C GLY A 56 -2.07 -14.51 9.47
N ASN A 57 -3.40 -14.61 9.39
CA ASN A 57 -4.13 -14.55 8.11
C ASN A 57 -4.52 -13.12 7.76
N PHE A 58 -4.58 -12.79 6.46
CA PHE A 58 -5.09 -11.50 6.01
C PHE A 58 -6.55 -11.29 6.38
N LYS A 59 -6.90 -10.08 6.83
CA LYS A 59 -8.29 -9.65 6.94
C LYS A 59 -8.92 -9.53 5.55
N ASN A 60 -10.24 -9.71 5.47
CA ASN A 60 -10.97 -9.51 4.22
C ASN A 60 -10.96 -8.04 3.75
N TYR A 61 -10.96 -7.12 4.72
CA TYR A 61 -10.97 -5.69 4.49
C TYR A 61 -9.96 -5.00 5.40
N PHE A 62 -9.28 -4.01 4.84
CA PHE A 62 -8.51 -3.02 5.58
C PHE A 62 -9.40 -1.80 5.82
N VAL A 63 -9.55 -1.40 7.08
CA VAL A 63 -10.39 -0.27 7.48
C VAL A 63 -9.49 0.77 8.12
N LEU A 64 -9.60 2.01 7.67
CA LEU A 64 -8.91 3.15 8.28
C LEU A 64 -9.80 4.38 8.26
N SER A 65 -9.56 5.31 9.17
CA SER A 65 -10.10 6.67 9.08
C SER A 65 -9.07 7.59 8.43
N GLU A 66 -9.45 8.23 7.31
CA GLU A 66 -8.56 9.15 6.60
C GLU A 66 -8.25 10.38 7.47
N LYS A 67 -6.96 10.71 7.66
CA LYS A 67 -6.58 11.82 8.54
C LYS A 67 -7.12 13.18 8.08
N LYS A 68 -7.23 13.38 6.76
CA LYS A 68 -7.65 14.67 6.18
C LYS A 68 -9.16 14.92 6.30
N THR A 69 -9.97 13.88 6.09
CA THR A 69 -11.43 14.02 5.96
C THR A 69 -12.18 13.48 7.18
N GLY A 70 -11.52 12.69 8.03
CA GLY A 70 -12.13 11.98 9.16
C GLY A 70 -13.07 10.84 8.74
N LYS A 71 -13.16 10.54 7.44
CA LYS A 71 -14.07 9.52 6.91
C LYS A 71 -13.44 8.14 7.00
N GLU A 72 -14.23 7.16 7.40
CA GLU A 72 -13.84 5.77 7.33
C GLU A 72 -13.79 5.31 5.86
N LYS A 73 -12.73 4.60 5.52
CA LYS A 73 -12.55 3.95 4.23
C LYS A 73 -12.33 2.46 4.45
N LYS A 74 -13.16 1.66 3.78
CA LYS A 74 -13.09 0.20 3.78
C LYS A 74 -12.55 -0.29 2.45
N ILE A 75 -11.36 -0.87 2.46
CA ILE A 75 -10.60 -1.26 1.28
C ILE A 75 -10.48 -2.78 1.23
N LYS A 76 -10.84 -3.39 0.10
CA LYS A 76 -10.62 -4.83 -0.13
C LYS A 76 -9.15 -5.06 -0.45
N LEU A 77 -8.51 -5.98 0.28
CA LEU A 77 -7.13 -6.38 0.00
C LEU A 77 -7.13 -7.35 -1.19
N ASN A 78 -6.57 -6.94 -2.32
CA ASN A 78 -6.39 -7.81 -3.49
C ASN A 78 -5.20 -8.77 -3.28
N ASP A 79 -5.13 -9.82 -4.10
CA ASP A 79 -4.14 -10.87 -3.90
C ASP A 79 -2.71 -10.41 -4.21
N GLU A 80 -2.55 -9.44 -5.12
CA GLU A 80 -1.25 -8.82 -5.41
C GLU A 80 -0.69 -8.06 -4.20
N LEU A 81 -1.53 -7.28 -3.52
CA LEU A 81 -1.15 -6.55 -2.32
C LEU A 81 -0.87 -7.50 -1.16
N LYS A 82 -1.70 -8.54 -0.98
CA LYS A 82 -1.45 -9.58 0.03
C LYS A 82 -0.09 -10.25 -0.19
N LYS A 83 0.25 -10.61 -1.44
CA LYS A 83 1.55 -11.20 -1.76
C LYS A 83 2.70 -10.27 -1.38
N SER A 84 2.62 -8.99 -1.77
CA SER A 84 3.64 -7.99 -1.45
C SER A 84 3.79 -7.76 0.06
N LEU A 85 2.68 -7.71 0.80
CA LEU A 85 2.69 -7.51 2.25
C LEU A 85 3.23 -8.73 2.99
N LYS A 86 2.91 -9.94 2.52
CA LYS A 86 3.46 -11.18 3.08
C LYS A 86 4.97 -11.25 2.89
N GLU A 87 5.50 -10.83 1.75
CA GLU A 87 6.95 -10.79 1.47
C GLU A 87 7.69 -9.76 2.34
N TYR A 88 7.00 -8.76 2.91
CA TYR A 88 7.61 -7.72 3.74
C TYR A 88 7.48 -7.98 5.25
N VAL A 89 6.37 -8.57 5.69
CA VAL A 89 6.06 -8.79 7.11
C VAL A 89 6.65 -10.10 7.66
N VAL A 90 6.87 -11.09 6.78
CA VAL A 90 7.42 -12.41 7.13
C VAL A 90 8.94 -12.39 7.15
#